data_AF-A0A919P0I9-F1
#
_entry.id   AF-A0A919P0I9-F1
#
_cell.length_a   1.000
_cell.length_b   1.000
_cell.length_c   1.000
_cell.angle_alpha   90.00
_cell.angle_beta   90.00
_cell.angle_gamma   90.00
#
_symmetry.space_group_name_H-M   'P 1'
#
loop_
_entity.id
_entity.type
_entity.pdbx_description
1 polymer ?
#
loop_
_entity_poly.entity_id
_entity_poly.type
_entity_poly.pdbx_seq_one_letter_code
_entity_poly.pdbx_strand_id
1 'polypeptide(L)'
;MASSISPATIGTLLDHAAIEKATGEQGAVTSMIQFLQNELADQPADLAIVESALREQSPAASSRLADLLNRHARNDRGFEAEFQARWAHIQAAANERTGVANSVIGDVSGPVVQARDVFGGISFRDSAQ
;
A
#
# COMPACT_ATOMS: atom_id res chain seq x y z
N MET A 1 13.81 -9.98 9.16
CA MET A 1 12.43 -10.27 9.59
C MET A 1 11.56 -10.17 8.35
N ALA A 2 10.81 -11.20 7.99
CA ALA A 2 9.93 -11.15 6.82
C ALA A 2 8.76 -10.20 7.15
N SER A 3 8.48 -9.26 6.25
CA SER A 3 7.42 -8.27 6.46
C SER A 3 6.08 -8.92 6.13
N SER A 4 5.37 -9.38 7.15
CA SER A 4 4.05 -9.99 6.99
C SER A 4 3.05 -8.98 6.42
N ILE A 5 2.37 -9.35 5.33
CA ILE A 5 1.31 -8.55 4.72
C ILE A 5 0.10 -8.58 5.67
N SER A 6 -0.29 -7.42 6.21
CA SER A 6 -1.35 -7.35 7.23
C SER A 6 -2.74 -7.18 6.62
N PRO A 7 -3.82 -7.64 7.29
CA PRO A 7 -5.18 -7.36 6.83
C PRO A 7 -5.50 -5.86 6.73
N ALA A 8 -4.87 -5.02 7.56
CA ALA A 8 -5.02 -3.57 7.50
C ALA A 8 -4.41 -2.99 6.21
N THR A 9 -3.22 -3.46 5.83
CA THR A 9 -2.57 -3.13 4.54
C THR A 9 -3.49 -3.46 3.37
N ILE A 10 -4.14 -4.63 3.41
CA ILE A 10 -5.11 -5.02 2.38
C ILE A 10 -6.35 -4.15 2.41
N GLY A 11 -6.91 -3.83 3.58
CA GLY A 11 -8.03 -2.89 3.69
C GLY A 11 -7.71 -1.55 3.02
N THR A 12 -6.55 -0.96 3.34
CA THR A 12 -6.10 0.30 2.73
C THR A 12 -5.94 0.19 1.21
N LEU A 13 -5.42 -0.92 0.69
CA LEU A 13 -5.32 -1.17 -0.75
C LEU A 13 -6.72 -1.16 -1.39
N LEU A 14 -7.69 -1.86 -0.80
CA LEU A 14 -9.05 -1.96 -1.31
C LEU A 14 -9.77 -0.60 -1.28
N ASP A 15 -9.57 0.19 -0.22
CA ASP A 15 -10.12 1.54 -0.11
C ASP A 15 -9.60 2.45 -1.23
N HIS A 16 -8.29 2.43 -1.49
CA HIS A 16 -7.70 3.21 -2.59
C HIS A 16 -8.15 2.71 -3.96
N ALA A 17 -8.39 1.41 -4.13
CA ALA A 17 -8.93 0.86 -5.37
C ALA A 17 -10.35 1.39 -5.66
N ALA A 18 -11.17 1.53 -4.62
CA ALA A 18 -12.50 2.12 -4.74
C ALA A 18 -12.43 3.60 -5.16
N ILE A 19 -11.45 4.35 -4.63
CA ILE A 19 -11.22 5.76 -4.98
C ILE A 19 -10.73 5.91 -6.43
N GLU A 20 -9.73 5.14 -6.87
CA GLU A 20 -9.26 5.13 -8.27
C GLU A 20 -10.41 4.79 -9.22
N LYS A 21 -11.21 3.78 -8.88
CA LYS A 21 -12.39 3.40 -9.68
C LYS A 21 -13.45 4.50 -9.74
N ALA A 22 -13.71 5.21 -8.63
CA ALA A 22 -14.70 6.28 -8.57
C ALA A 22 -14.25 7.53 -9.36
N THR A 23 -12.94 7.81 -9.37
CA THR A 23 -12.34 8.93 -10.11
C THR A 23 -12.10 8.62 -11.59
N GLY A 24 -12.05 7.34 -11.96
CA GLY A 24 -11.70 6.89 -13.30
C GLY A 24 -10.19 7.02 -13.60
N GLU A 25 -9.38 7.31 -12.58
CA GLU A 25 -7.93 7.39 -12.69
C GLU A 25 -7.32 5.99 -12.57
N GLN A 26 -6.46 5.63 -13.51
CA GLN A 26 -5.62 4.44 -13.37
C GLN A 26 -4.33 4.83 -12.66
N GLY A 27 -4.09 4.27 -11.48
CA GLY A 27 -2.95 4.61 -10.65
C GLY A 27 -2.17 3.40 -10.14
N ALA A 28 -1.39 3.65 -9.08
CA ALA A 28 -0.54 2.65 -8.47
C ALA A 28 -1.34 1.45 -7.93
N VAL A 29 -2.60 1.65 -7.52
CA VAL A 29 -3.44 0.58 -6.99
C VAL A 29 -3.95 -0.31 -8.11
N THR A 30 -4.39 0.27 -9.23
CA THR A 30 -4.75 -0.49 -10.44
C THR A 30 -3.56 -1.35 -10.92
N SER A 31 -2.35 -0.80 -10.90
CA SER A 31 -1.14 -1.55 -11.24
C SER A 31 -0.84 -2.70 -10.26
N MET A 32 -1.10 -2.50 -8.96
CA MET A 32 -0.98 -3.57 -7.94
C MET A 32 -2.00 -4.69 -8.20
N ILE A 33 -3.26 -4.34 -8.48
CA ILE A 33 -4.31 -5.34 -8.77
C ILE A 33 -3.94 -6.15 -10.01
N GLN A 34 -3.48 -5.50 -11.09
CA GLN A 34 -3.03 -6.19 -12.30
C GLN A 34 -1.84 -7.11 -12.03
N PHE A 35 -0.89 -6.68 -11.21
CA PHE A 35 0.22 -7.54 -10.77
C PHE A 35 -0.31 -8.80 -10.07
N LEU A 36 -1.20 -8.66 -9.09
CA LEU A 36 -1.80 -9.82 -8.40
C LEU A 36 -2.58 -10.74 -9.34
N GLN A 37 -3.31 -10.17 -10.31
CA GLN A 37 -4.05 -10.95 -11.30
C GLN A 37 -3.11 -11.73 -12.23
N ASN A 38 -1.99 -11.15 -12.63
CA ASN A 38 -1.00 -11.80 -13.48
C ASN A 38 -0.26 -12.93 -12.74
N GLU A 39 0.19 -12.67 -11.50
CA GLU A 39 0.88 -13.67 -10.68
C GLU A 39 -0.01 -14.87 -10.32
N LEU A 40 -1.32 -14.63 -10.21
CA LEU A 40 -2.30 -15.66 -9.84
C LEU A 40 -3.08 -16.19 -11.05
N ALA A 41 -2.67 -15.86 -12.28
CA ALA A 41 -3.39 -16.23 -13.50
C ALA A 41 -3.56 -17.76 -13.65
N ASP A 42 -2.55 -18.52 -13.24
CA ASP A 42 -2.56 -20.00 -13.28
C ASP A 42 -3.28 -20.63 -12.08
N GLN A 43 -3.77 -19.82 -11.12
CA GLN A 43 -4.36 -20.25 -9.86
C GLN A 43 -5.76 -19.67 -9.69
N PRO A 44 -6.79 -20.23 -10.36
CA PRO A 44 -8.14 -19.65 -10.40
C PRO A 44 -8.81 -19.55 -9.02
N ALA A 45 -8.48 -20.45 -8.08
CA ALA A 45 -8.97 -20.38 -6.70
C ALA A 45 -8.41 -19.16 -5.94
N ASP A 46 -7.15 -18.80 -6.20
CA ASP A 46 -6.50 -17.66 -5.57
C ASP A 46 -6.97 -16.35 -6.20
N LEU A 47 -7.18 -16.34 -7.52
CA LEU A 47 -7.77 -15.20 -8.22
C LEU A 47 -9.18 -14.88 -7.70
N ALA A 48 -9.99 -15.91 -7.40
CA ALA A 48 -11.31 -15.72 -6.81
C ALA A 48 -11.27 -15.03 -5.43
N ILE A 49 -10.20 -15.22 -4.65
CA ILE A 49 -10.01 -14.53 -3.36
C ILE A 49 -9.72 -13.05 -3.58
N VAL A 50 -8.89 -12.71 -4.57
CA VAL A 50 -8.61 -11.31 -4.95
C VAL A 50 -9.90 -10.62 -5.40
N GLU A 51 -10.67 -11.26 -6.27
CA GLU A 51 -11.94 -10.72 -6.76
C GLU A 51 -13.01 -10.56 -5.67
N SER A 52 -13.12 -11.54 -4.76
CA SER A 52 -14.01 -11.48 -3.60
C SER A 52 -13.60 -10.31 -2.68
N ALA A 53 -12.32 -10.13 -2.42
CA ALA A 53 -11.83 -9.00 -1.62
C ALA A 53 -12.16 -7.64 -2.26
N LEU A 54 -11.98 -7.50 -3.57
CA LEU A 54 -12.33 -6.28 -4.32
C LEU A 54 -13.83 -5.97 -4.31
N ARG A 55 -14.68 -7.01 -4.27
CA ARG A 55 -16.14 -6.87 -4.29
C ARG A 55 -16.73 -6.64 -2.91
N GLU A 56 -16.30 -7.42 -1.92
CA GLU A 56 -16.89 -7.43 -0.58
C GLU A 56 -16.32 -6.33 0.31
N GLN A 57 -15.03 -5.99 0.14
CA GLN A 57 -14.32 -4.98 0.94
C GLN A 57 -14.54 -5.14 2.45
N SER A 58 -14.69 -6.38 2.91
CA SER A 58 -14.96 -6.71 4.30
C SER A 58 -13.68 -7.05 5.06
N PRO A 59 -13.61 -6.85 6.39
CA PRO A 59 -12.44 -7.24 7.18
C PRO A 59 -12.08 -8.73 7.03
N ALA A 60 -13.10 -9.59 6.88
CA ALA A 60 -12.90 -11.02 6.63
C ALA A 60 -12.26 -11.29 5.27
N ALA A 61 -12.67 -10.57 4.22
CA ALA A 61 -12.08 -10.70 2.90
C ALA A 61 -10.63 -10.17 2.87
N SER A 62 -10.36 -9.04 3.54
CA SER A 62 -9.00 -8.51 3.71
C SER A 62 -8.08 -9.49 4.44
N SER A 63 -8.58 -10.18 5.48
CA SER A 63 -7.80 -11.19 6.19
C SER A 63 -7.46 -12.40 5.30
N ARG A 64 -8.44 -12.92 4.55
CA ARG A 64 -8.22 -14.05 3.63
C ARG A 64 -7.21 -13.72 2.54
N LEU A 65 -7.29 -12.51 1.98
CA LEU A 65 -6.34 -12.04 0.98
C LEU A 65 -4.94 -11.83 1.61
N ALA A 66 -4.83 -11.25 2.81
CA ALA A 66 -3.55 -11.15 3.50
C ALA A 66 -2.91 -12.52 3.74
N ASP A 67 -3.68 -13.51 4.18
CA ASP A 67 -3.18 -14.87 4.39
C ASP A 67 -2.70 -15.51 3.08
N LEU A 68 -3.43 -15.30 1.99
CA LEU A 68 -3.04 -15.76 0.65
C LEU A 68 -1.71 -15.16 0.22
N LEU A 69 -1.57 -13.84 0.29
CA LEU A 69 -0.37 -13.14 -0.16
C LEU A 69 0.84 -13.49 0.71
N ASN A 70 0.65 -13.72 2.01
CA ASN A 70 1.71 -14.22 2.89
C ASN A 70 2.16 -15.64 2.54
N ARG A 71 1.26 -16.51 2.06
CA ARG A 71 1.67 -17.85 1.55
C ARG A 71 2.52 -17.71 0.29
N HIS A 72 2.12 -16.85 -0.64
CA HIS A 72 2.89 -16.57 -1.85
C HIS A 72 4.25 -15.96 -1.55
N ALA A 73 4.31 -14.94 -0.68
CA ALA A 73 5.57 -14.31 -0.26
C ALA A 73 6.55 -15.28 0.43
N ARG A 74 6.06 -16.31 1.12
CA ARG A 74 6.93 -17.35 1.72
C ARG A 74 7.51 -18.30 0.68
N ASN A 75 6.79 -18.54 -0.41
CA ASN A 75 7.17 -19.47 -1.45
C ASN A 75 8.00 -18.79 -2.56
N ASP A 76 7.77 -17.49 -2.78
CA ASP A 76 8.43 -16.68 -3.78
C ASP A 76 8.91 -15.34 -3.19
N ARG A 77 10.24 -15.18 -3.12
CA ARG A 77 10.88 -13.94 -2.65
C ARG A 77 10.81 -12.81 -3.67
N GLY A 78 10.73 -13.13 -4.96
CA GLY A 78 10.54 -12.13 -6.02
C GLY A 78 9.17 -11.48 -5.88
N PHE A 79 8.15 -12.29 -5.65
CA PHE A 79 6.80 -11.82 -5.32
C PHE A 79 6.78 -10.87 -4.12
N GLU A 80 7.44 -11.24 -3.00
CA GLU A 80 7.50 -10.38 -1.80
C GLU A 80 8.15 -9.03 -2.13
N ALA A 81 9.27 -9.03 -2.85
CA ALA A 81 9.98 -7.80 -3.21
C ALA A 81 9.15 -6.88 -4.12
N GLU A 82 8.52 -7.43 -5.15
CA GLU A 82 7.67 -6.68 -6.08
C GLU A 82 6.41 -6.12 -5.38
N PHE A 83 5.77 -6.93 -4.53
CA PHE A 83 4.64 -6.46 -3.72
C PHE A 83 5.04 -5.28 -2.84
N GLN A 84 6.16 -5.39 -2.11
CA GLN A 84 6.62 -4.31 -1.23
C GLN A 84 7.01 -3.04 -2.00
N ALA A 85 7.66 -3.18 -3.17
CA ALA A 85 8.01 -2.05 -4.02
C ALA A 85 6.77 -1.28 -4.51
N ARG A 86 5.75 -2.01 -4.98
CA ARG A 86 4.47 -1.42 -5.42
C ARG A 86 3.70 -0.82 -4.25
N TRP A 87 3.72 -1.48 -3.08
CA TRP A 87 3.09 -0.97 -1.88
C TRP A 87 3.71 0.36 -1.43
N ALA A 88 5.04 0.48 -1.46
CA ALA A 88 5.73 1.73 -1.15
C ALA A 88 5.30 2.89 -2.08
N HIS A 89 5.06 2.60 -3.36
CA HIS A 89 4.57 3.59 -4.32
C HIS A 89 3.13 4.05 -4.01
N ILE A 90 2.24 3.13 -3.63
CA ILE A 90 0.87 3.46 -3.19
C ILE A 90 0.90 4.35 -1.95
N GLN A 91 1.74 4.00 -0.97
CA GLN A 91 1.91 4.79 0.25
C GLN A 91 2.45 6.18 -0.05
N ALA A 92 3.41 6.32 -0.97
CA ALA A 92 3.92 7.62 -1.40
C ALA A 92 2.83 8.48 -2.04
N ALA A 93 2.03 7.92 -2.95
CA ALA A 93 0.92 8.63 -3.59
C ALA A 93 -0.19 9.04 -2.59
N ALA A 94 -0.47 8.20 -1.59
CA ALA A 94 -1.41 8.53 -0.51
C ALA A 94 -0.90 9.69 0.37
N ASN A 95 0.40 9.75 0.62
CA ASN A 95 1.03 10.82 1.41
C ASN A 95 1.01 12.17 0.66
N GLU A 96 1.23 12.18 -0.66
CA GLU A 96 1.17 13.40 -1.47
C GLU A 96 -0.23 14.04 -1.49
N ARG A 97 -1.29 13.21 -1.44
CA ARG A 97 -2.68 13.69 -1.38
C ARG A 97 -3.11 14.28 -0.04
N THR A 98 -2.39 13.99 1.06
CA THR A 98 -2.82 14.32 2.43
C THR A 98 -1.98 15.39 3.13
N GLY A 99 -0.86 15.83 2.54
CA GLY A 99 -0.14 17.05 2.93
C GLY A 99 0.55 17.05 4.30
N VAL A 100 0.39 16.03 5.15
CA VAL A 100 1.05 15.93 6.48
C VAL A 100 1.45 14.47 6.79
N ALA A 101 2.72 14.29 7.15
CA ALA A 101 3.42 13.01 7.25
C ALA A 101 3.29 12.28 8.59
N ASN A 102 3.03 10.96 8.54
CA ASN A 102 3.89 9.88 9.05
C ASN A 102 3.06 8.61 9.30
N SER A 103 3.18 7.62 8.42
CA SER A 103 2.84 6.23 8.74
C SER A 103 4.00 5.34 8.33
N VAL A 104 4.97 5.22 9.23
CA VAL A 104 6.04 4.23 9.14
C VAL A 104 5.52 2.98 9.83
N ILE A 105 5.07 1.99 9.06
CA ILE A 105 4.81 0.64 9.57
C ILE A 105 6.07 -0.18 9.29
N GLY A 106 6.96 -0.22 10.27
CA GLY A 106 8.17 -1.03 10.30
C GLY A 106 8.81 -0.92 11.68
N ASP A 107 9.13 -2.04 12.31
CA ASP A 107 9.85 -2.05 13.59
C ASP A 107 11.26 -1.47 13.37
N VAL A 108 11.49 -0.25 13.86
CA VAL A 108 12.78 0.43 13.74
C VAL A 108 13.66 0.05 14.93
N SER A 109 14.33 -1.08 14.84
CA SER A 109 15.39 -1.47 15.76
C SER A 109 16.74 -0.92 15.25
N GLY A 110 16.96 0.38 15.44
CA GLY A 110 18.22 1.07 15.13
C GLY A 110 18.28 2.44 15.81
N PRO A 111 19.48 2.96 16.18
CA PRO A 111 19.58 4.23 16.90
C PRO A 111 19.02 5.35 16.04
N VAL A 112 17.84 5.82 16.42
CA VAL A 112 17.12 6.90 15.76
C VAL A 112 17.87 8.19 16.05
N VAL A 113 18.67 8.66 15.10
CA VAL A 113 19.17 10.03 15.12
C VAL A 113 17.98 10.92 14.79
N GLN A 114 17.33 11.45 15.83
CA GLN A 114 16.37 12.53 15.67
C GLN A 114 17.11 13.78 15.21
N ALA A 115 17.18 14.01 13.90
CA ALA A 115 17.51 15.31 13.38
C ALA A 115 16.25 16.21 13.45
N ARG A 116 15.93 16.69 14.66
CA ARG A 116 15.31 18.01 14.80
C ARG A 116 16.41 19.02 14.50
N ASP A 117 16.46 19.52 13.27
CA ASP A 117 17.04 20.83 13.02
C ASP A 117 16.03 21.65 12.21
N VAL A 118 15.09 22.23 12.95
CA VAL A 118 14.22 23.31 12.48
C VAL A 118 15.06 24.58 12.52
N PHE A 119 15.77 24.88 11.42
CA PHE A 119 16.27 26.22 11.15
C PHE A 119 16.16 26.54 9.67
N GLY A 120 15.08 27.24 9.31
CA GLY A 120 14.84 27.82 8.00
C GLY A 120 13.69 28.80 8.11
N GLY A 121 14.02 30.07 8.33
CA GLY A 121 13.07 31.13 8.69
C GLY A 121 11.92 31.25 7.69
N ILE A 122 10.70 31.15 8.21
CA ILE A 122 9.50 31.49 7.48
C ILE A 122 9.43 33.02 7.42
N SER A 123 9.57 33.59 6.24
CA SER A 123 9.15 34.96 5.93
C SER A 123 8.36 34.92 4.65
N PHE A 124 7.06 34.66 4.75
CA PHE A 124 6.15 35.06 3.70
C PHE A 124 5.95 36.56 3.84
N ARG A 125 6.65 37.30 2.98
CA ARG A 125 6.42 38.73 2.82
C ARG A 125 5.02 38.90 2.25
N ASP A 126 4.18 39.59 3.01
CA ASP A 126 2.96 40.20 2.51
C ASP A 126 3.31 41.08 1.30
N SER A 127 2.60 40.86 0.19
CA SER A 127 2.57 41.82 -0.90
C SER A 127 1.13 41.92 -1.38
N ALA A 128 0.46 42.89 -0.77
CA ALA A 128 -0.58 43.67 -1.40
C ALA A 128 -0.22 44.01 -2.85
N GLN A 129 -1.22 43.87 -3.72
CA GLN A 129 -1.64 44.90 -4.69
C GLN A 129 -3.06 44.62 -5.15
#